data_AF-A0A944UHB0-F1
#
_entry.id   AF-A0A944UHB0-F1
#
_cell.length_a   1.000
_cell.length_b   1.000
_cell.length_c   1.000
_cell.angle_alpha   90.00
_cell.angle_beta   90.00
_cell.angle_gamma   90.00
#
_symmetry.space_group_name_H-M   'P 1'
#
loop_
_entity.id
_entity.type
_entity.pdbx_description
1 polymer ?
#
loop_
_entity_poly.entity_id
_entity_poly.type
_entity_poly.pdbx_seq_one_letter_code
_entity_poly.pdbx_strand_id
1 'polypeptide(L)'
;MNLLYVPFFLLVLCTGTFLLSQTRARDGDSRKFQLSPIVKVSTSKNPTMDAGRLNVNLLMDGKLPDDGWRSTWTAWFKVDPVVTFDLGVDKKIGIVRIYFQSTDRADEFAEVKVEVSRDGKQFVDFNEYEGFVTEKGKGAWAEIDLRAVNARYFRLSPKFQGWGHLWGEVEFWEISK
;
A
#
# COMPACT_ATOMS: atom_id res chain seq x y z
N MET A 1 25.96 28.57 -54.71
CA MET A 1 26.01 28.89 -53.28
C MET A 1 24.58 29.09 -52.79
N ASN A 2 24.05 28.09 -52.06
CA ASN A 2 22.99 28.17 -51.05
C ASN A 2 22.45 26.75 -50.81
N LEU A 3 23.13 26.03 -49.91
CA LEU A 3 22.57 24.86 -49.25
C LEU A 3 21.44 25.34 -48.32
N LEU A 4 20.21 24.92 -48.60
CA LEU A 4 19.10 25.07 -47.65
C LEU A 4 19.19 23.94 -46.63
N TYR A 5 19.60 24.32 -45.41
CA TYR A 5 19.57 23.49 -44.22
C TYR A 5 18.12 23.21 -43.81
N VAL A 6 17.72 21.95 -43.79
CA VAL A 6 16.47 21.50 -43.16
C VAL A 6 16.78 21.14 -41.70
N PRO A 7 16.16 21.78 -40.69
CA PRO A 7 16.33 21.36 -39.31
C PRO A 7 15.51 20.09 -39.07
N PHE A 8 16.21 19.01 -38.71
CA PHE A 8 15.64 17.75 -38.26
C PHE A 8 15.01 17.96 -36.89
N PHE A 9 13.69 18.19 -36.84
CA PHE A 9 12.94 18.20 -35.59
C PHE A 9 12.84 16.77 -35.06
N LEU A 10 13.69 16.46 -34.08
CA LEU A 10 13.67 15.20 -33.35
C LEU A 10 12.50 15.27 -32.35
N LEU A 11 11.34 14.78 -32.78
CA LEU A 11 10.14 14.66 -31.95
C LEU A 11 10.42 13.58 -30.90
N VAL A 12 10.75 13.99 -29.68
CA VAL A 12 10.83 13.10 -28.52
C VAL A 12 9.40 12.63 -28.23
N LEU A 13 9.08 11.42 -28.69
CA LEU A 13 7.94 10.66 -28.22
C LEU A 13 8.17 10.35 -26.74
N CYS A 14 7.67 11.22 -25.86
CA CYS A 14 7.40 10.84 -24.47
C CYS A 14 6.42 9.67 -24.51
N THR A 15 6.94 8.45 -24.44
CA THR A 15 6.17 7.26 -24.08
C THR A 15 5.76 7.46 -22.63
N GLY A 16 4.66 8.20 -22.43
CA GLY A 16 3.95 8.21 -21.16
C GLY A 16 3.54 6.78 -20.90
N THR A 17 4.19 6.12 -19.96
CA THR A 17 3.64 4.94 -19.32
C THR A 17 2.37 5.40 -18.66
N PHE A 18 1.23 5.20 -19.34
CA PHE A 18 -0.07 5.23 -18.69
C PHE A 18 -0.04 4.15 -17.62
N LEU A 19 0.32 4.53 -16.41
CA LEU A 19 0.05 3.74 -15.22
C LEU A 19 -1.46 3.69 -15.13
N LEU A 20 -2.01 2.52 -15.46
CA LEU A 20 -3.40 2.20 -15.20
C LEU A 20 -3.60 2.35 -13.69
N SER A 21 -4.09 3.52 -13.28
CA SER A 21 -4.83 3.71 -12.03
C SER A 21 -5.75 2.50 -11.92
N GLN A 22 -5.56 1.70 -10.87
CA GLN A 22 -6.31 0.45 -10.70
C GLN A 22 -7.75 0.75 -10.31
N THR A 23 -8.53 1.24 -11.26
CA THR A 23 -9.98 1.18 -11.19
C THR A 23 -10.38 -0.23 -11.59
N ARG A 24 -10.32 -1.17 -10.64
CA ARG A 24 -10.89 -2.49 -10.88
C ARG A 24 -12.38 -2.39 -10.57
N ALA A 25 -13.21 -2.46 -11.62
CA ALA A 25 -14.60 -2.88 -11.44
C ALA A 25 -14.54 -4.32 -10.88
N ARG A 26 -15.18 -4.56 -9.73
CA ARG A 26 -15.27 -5.90 -9.12
C ARG A 26 -16.05 -6.91 -9.97
N ASP A 27 -16.69 -6.45 -11.04
CA ASP A 27 -17.42 -7.29 -11.97
C ASP A 27 -16.46 -8.24 -12.70
N GLY A 28 -16.53 -9.53 -12.36
CA GLY A 28 -15.88 -10.61 -13.11
C GLY A 28 -14.63 -11.25 -12.47
N ASP A 29 -14.23 -10.90 -11.24
CA ASP A 29 -13.20 -11.70 -10.54
C ASP A 29 -13.82 -12.99 -9.98
N SER A 30 -13.51 -14.11 -10.62
CA SER A 30 -14.01 -15.44 -10.23
C SER A 30 -13.25 -16.07 -9.07
N ARG A 31 -12.15 -15.45 -8.61
CA ARG A 31 -11.39 -15.94 -7.45
C ARG A 31 -12.21 -15.80 -6.18
N LYS A 32 -12.19 -16.84 -5.36
CA LYS A 32 -12.72 -16.81 -4.00
C LYS A 32 -11.60 -16.47 -3.04
N PHE A 33 -11.93 -15.69 -2.01
CA PHE A 33 -10.94 -15.19 -1.06
C PHE A 33 -11.33 -15.56 0.36
N GLN A 34 -10.32 -15.86 1.17
CA GLN A 34 -10.43 -16.06 2.60
C GLN A 34 -9.40 -15.18 3.33
N LEU A 35 -9.81 -14.54 4.42
CA LEU A 35 -8.89 -13.77 5.25
C LEU A 35 -7.81 -14.69 5.84
N SER A 36 -6.55 -14.32 5.61
CA SER A 36 -5.38 -14.99 6.18
C SER A 36 -4.95 -14.27 7.45
N PRO A 37 -4.82 -14.98 8.59
CA PRO A 37 -4.37 -14.36 9.83
C PRO A 37 -2.93 -13.87 9.71
N ILE A 38 -2.65 -12.69 10.26
CA ILE A 38 -1.31 -12.18 10.47
C ILE A 38 -0.83 -12.72 11.82
N VAL A 39 0.37 -13.32 11.84
CA VAL A 39 0.97 -13.84 13.08
C VAL A 39 1.79 -12.77 13.78
N LYS A 40 2.47 -11.92 13.02
CA LYS A 40 3.30 -10.86 13.56
C LYS A 40 3.40 -9.69 12.59
N VAL A 41 3.47 -8.50 13.17
CA VAL A 41 3.78 -7.25 12.47
C VAL A 41 4.98 -6.57 13.14
N SER A 42 5.84 -5.96 12.33
CA SER A 42 6.94 -5.11 12.78
C SER A 42 7.12 -3.92 11.85
N THR A 43 7.82 -2.89 12.33
CA THR A 43 8.10 -1.69 11.54
C THR A 43 9.55 -1.28 11.68
N SER A 44 10.14 -0.72 10.61
CA SER A 44 11.47 -0.11 10.67
C SER A 44 11.50 1.19 11.49
N LYS A 45 10.35 1.84 11.66
CA LYS A 45 10.20 3.08 12.43
C LYS A 45 8.93 2.99 13.26
N ASN A 46 9.04 3.23 14.56
CA ASN A 46 7.87 3.21 15.43
C ASN A 46 6.85 4.28 15.02
N PRO A 47 5.55 4.05 15.26
CA PRO A 47 4.55 5.11 15.17
C PRO A 47 4.98 6.33 16.00
N THR A 48 4.60 7.50 15.53
CA THR A 48 4.99 8.81 16.08
C THR A 48 3.74 9.56 16.57
N MET A 49 3.92 10.72 17.21
CA MET A 49 2.84 11.54 17.81
C MET A 49 2.17 10.88 19.01
N ASP A 50 1.02 11.39 19.46
CA ASP A 50 0.21 10.79 20.54
C ASP A 50 -0.23 9.35 20.22
N ALA A 51 -0.34 9.06 18.92
CA ALA A 51 -0.47 7.72 18.36
C ALA A 51 0.79 6.83 18.54
N GLY A 52 1.91 7.36 19.04
CA GLY A 52 3.07 6.56 19.44
C GLY A 52 2.77 5.55 20.56
N ARG A 53 1.67 5.75 21.30
CA ARG A 53 1.10 4.75 22.21
C ARG A 53 0.41 3.60 21.48
N LEU A 54 -0.10 3.86 20.29
CA LEU A 54 -0.80 2.93 19.42
C LEU A 54 0.22 2.23 18.51
N ASN A 55 0.74 1.11 19.00
CA ASN A 55 1.77 0.35 18.30
C ASN A 55 1.20 -0.39 17.06
N VAL A 56 2.09 -0.91 16.23
CA VAL A 56 1.74 -1.57 14.97
C VAL A 56 0.90 -2.84 15.11
N ASN A 57 0.77 -3.42 16.31
CA ASN A 57 -0.09 -4.61 16.48
C ASN A 57 -1.58 -4.29 16.28
N LEU A 58 -1.98 -3.02 16.35
CA LEU A 58 -3.35 -2.63 16.04
C LEU A 58 -3.68 -2.83 14.55
N LEU A 59 -2.68 -2.88 13.68
CA LEU A 59 -2.91 -3.12 12.24
C LEU A 59 -3.38 -4.54 11.91
N MET A 60 -3.53 -5.40 12.91
CA MET A 60 -3.92 -6.80 12.74
C MET A 60 -4.90 -7.25 13.84
N ASP A 61 -5.56 -6.30 14.52
CA ASP A 61 -6.43 -6.61 15.65
C ASP A 61 -7.91 -6.77 15.25
N GLY A 62 -8.23 -6.50 13.97
CA GLY A 62 -9.56 -6.61 13.40
C GLY A 62 -10.51 -5.49 13.84
N LYS A 63 -10.01 -4.38 14.37
CA LYS A 63 -10.82 -3.26 14.85
C LYS A 63 -10.47 -1.98 14.09
N LEU A 64 -11.49 -1.39 13.49
CA LEU A 64 -11.32 -0.12 12.78
C LEU A 64 -11.29 1.06 13.77
N PRO A 65 -10.39 2.03 13.57
CA PRO A 65 -10.34 3.26 14.35
C PRO A 65 -11.48 4.23 13.98
N ASP A 66 -11.76 5.18 14.87
CA ASP A 66 -12.76 6.22 14.64
C ASP A 66 -12.25 7.30 13.67
N ASP A 67 -13.08 7.63 12.68
CA ASP A 67 -12.85 8.71 11.71
C ASP A 67 -12.54 10.05 12.39
N GLY A 68 -11.63 10.82 11.80
CA GLY A 68 -11.30 12.19 12.22
C GLY A 68 -10.46 12.30 13.50
N TRP A 69 -10.37 11.23 14.30
CA TRP A 69 -9.66 11.23 15.59
C TRP A 69 -8.30 10.55 15.49
N ARG A 70 -7.24 11.28 15.16
CA ARG A 70 -5.88 10.70 14.98
C ARG A 70 -5.38 9.84 16.15
N SER A 71 -5.83 10.09 17.37
CA SER A 71 -5.45 9.35 18.58
C SER A 71 -6.01 7.93 18.66
N THR A 72 -6.78 7.48 17.67
CA THR A 72 -7.26 6.09 17.54
C THR A 72 -6.51 5.30 16.45
N TRP A 73 -5.63 5.95 15.69
CA TRP A 73 -4.93 5.38 14.52
C TRP A 73 -3.45 5.08 14.83
N THR A 74 -2.86 4.09 14.14
CA THR A 74 -1.40 3.96 14.07
C THR A 74 -0.86 5.01 13.09
N ALA A 75 -0.04 5.95 13.59
CA ALA A 75 0.35 7.12 12.81
C ALA A 75 1.87 7.25 12.60
N TRP A 76 2.28 7.65 11.41
CA TRP A 76 3.64 8.09 11.11
C TRP A 76 3.60 9.50 10.52
N PHE A 77 3.94 10.51 11.33
CA PHE A 77 3.97 11.90 10.91
C PHE A 77 5.26 12.20 10.16
N LYS A 78 5.13 12.65 8.90
CA LYS A 78 6.26 13.01 8.01
C LYS A 78 7.34 11.94 7.87
N VAL A 79 6.97 10.68 8.03
CA VAL A 79 7.89 9.55 8.07
C VAL A 79 7.30 8.39 7.29
N ASP A 80 8.05 7.88 6.32
CA ASP A 80 7.74 6.62 5.64
C ASP A 80 8.34 5.43 6.42
N PRO A 81 7.51 4.54 7.00
CA PRO A 81 7.97 3.30 7.61
C PRO A 81 8.20 2.19 6.54
N VAL A 82 8.79 1.09 6.95
CA VAL A 82 8.68 -0.20 6.26
C VAL A 82 7.98 -1.14 7.23
N VAL A 83 6.75 -1.55 6.90
CA VAL A 83 5.93 -2.42 7.76
C VAL A 83 6.05 -3.85 7.24
N THR A 84 6.57 -4.77 8.07
CA THR A 84 6.74 -6.18 7.73
C THR A 84 5.68 -7.03 8.42
N PHE A 85 4.96 -7.82 7.65
CA PHE A 85 3.94 -8.77 8.11
C PHE A 85 4.44 -10.20 7.92
N ASP A 86 4.28 -11.04 8.93
CA ASP A 86 4.52 -12.48 8.90
C ASP A 86 3.17 -13.20 8.98
N LEU A 87 2.84 -13.99 7.95
CA LEU A 87 1.63 -14.81 7.89
C LEU A 87 1.81 -16.20 8.54
N GLY A 88 2.97 -16.47 9.12
CA GLY A 88 3.33 -17.71 9.82
C GLY A 88 3.76 -18.85 8.90
N VAL A 89 3.14 -18.95 7.72
CA VAL A 89 3.41 -19.97 6.70
C VAL A 89 3.30 -19.37 5.30
N ASP A 90 3.78 -20.08 4.28
CA ASP A 90 3.57 -19.69 2.88
C ASP A 90 2.07 -19.68 2.56
N LYS A 91 1.56 -18.54 2.07
CA LYS A 91 0.16 -18.32 1.70
C LYS A 91 0.06 -17.83 0.26
N LYS A 92 -1.02 -18.21 -0.44
CA LYS A 92 -1.30 -17.73 -1.80
C LYS A 92 -2.16 -16.46 -1.75
N ILE A 93 -1.52 -15.32 -1.51
CA ILE A 93 -2.22 -14.04 -1.34
C ILE A 93 -2.62 -13.46 -2.70
N GLY A 94 -3.91 -13.15 -2.82
CA GLY A 94 -4.46 -12.47 -3.99
C GLY A 94 -4.70 -10.99 -3.75
N ILE A 95 -5.10 -10.59 -2.54
CA ILE A 95 -5.41 -9.20 -2.22
C ILE A 95 -4.75 -8.81 -0.89
N VAL A 96 -4.21 -7.59 -0.83
CA VAL A 96 -3.89 -6.90 0.42
C VAL A 96 -4.82 -5.70 0.55
N ARG A 97 -5.35 -5.46 1.74
CA ARG A 97 -6.11 -4.23 2.04
C ARG A 97 -5.43 -3.45 3.14
N ILE A 98 -5.40 -2.14 3.01
CA ILE A 98 -4.91 -1.21 4.03
C ILE A 98 -6.05 -0.24 4.33
N TYR A 99 -6.55 -0.25 5.57
CA TYR A 99 -7.49 0.76 6.04
C TYR A 99 -6.69 1.99 6.44
N PHE A 100 -6.94 3.12 5.78
CA PHE A 100 -6.18 4.34 5.99
C PHE A 100 -7.10 5.56 6.00
N GLN A 101 -6.58 6.67 6.53
CA GLN A 101 -7.26 7.96 6.49
C GLN A 101 -6.32 9.06 6.01
N SER A 102 -6.77 9.78 4.98
CA SER A 102 -6.15 11.02 4.53
C SER A 102 -6.41 12.18 5.49
N THR A 103 -5.45 13.09 5.67
CA THR A 103 -5.53 14.23 6.58
C THR A 103 -5.49 15.56 5.84
N ASP A 104 -4.33 15.96 5.31
CA ASP A 104 -4.14 17.27 4.69
C ASP A 104 -4.63 17.26 3.23
N ARG A 105 -4.49 16.10 2.57
CA ARG A 105 -4.80 15.92 1.15
C ARG A 105 -5.56 14.63 0.90
N ALA A 106 -6.43 14.64 -0.11
CA ALA A 106 -7.20 13.46 -0.50
C ALA A 106 -6.31 12.34 -1.07
N ASP A 107 -5.19 12.69 -1.71
CA ASP A 107 -4.21 11.80 -2.33
C ASP A 107 -3.00 11.50 -1.41
N GLU A 108 -3.16 11.71 -0.11
CA GLU A 108 -2.05 11.70 0.85
C GLU A 108 -1.31 10.37 0.95
N PHE A 109 -2.02 9.25 0.84
CA PHE A 109 -1.40 7.95 0.66
C PHE A 109 -0.97 7.82 -0.80
N ALA A 110 0.22 8.31 -1.14
CA ALA A 110 0.63 8.48 -2.53
C ALA A 110 0.90 7.14 -3.22
N GLU A 111 1.67 6.30 -2.54
CA GLU A 111 2.19 5.04 -3.10
C GLU A 111 2.40 4.02 -1.99
N VAL A 112 2.36 2.73 -2.35
CA VAL A 112 2.93 1.65 -1.54
C VAL A 112 3.70 0.67 -2.40
N LYS A 113 4.97 0.47 -2.06
CA LYS A 113 5.76 -0.64 -2.58
C LYS A 113 5.48 -1.90 -1.78
N VAL A 114 5.25 -3.00 -2.49
CA VAL A 114 5.08 -4.34 -1.93
C VAL A 114 6.32 -5.17 -2.24
N GLU A 115 6.92 -5.75 -1.21
CA GLU A 115 8.00 -6.73 -1.33
C GLU A 115 7.58 -8.03 -0.64
N VAL A 116 8.06 -9.17 -1.12
CA VAL A 116 7.66 -10.49 -0.59
C VAL A 116 8.86 -11.36 -0.27
N SER A 117 8.71 -12.24 0.70
CA SER A 117 9.74 -13.21 1.09
C SER A 117 9.12 -14.51 1.62
N ARG A 118 9.83 -15.62 1.45
CA ARG A 118 9.51 -16.91 2.09
C ARG A 118 10.26 -17.15 3.40
N ASP A 119 11.46 -16.57 3.52
CA ASP A 119 12.38 -16.83 4.63
C ASP A 119 12.49 -15.67 5.63
N GLY A 120 11.91 -14.51 5.30
CA GLY A 120 11.93 -13.31 6.13
C GLY A 120 13.29 -12.60 6.15
N LYS A 121 14.24 -13.02 5.30
CA LYS A 121 15.59 -12.46 5.19
C LYS A 121 15.81 -11.80 3.84
N GLN A 122 15.49 -12.51 2.75
CA GLN A 122 15.63 -12.01 1.38
C GLN A 122 14.25 -11.61 0.86
N PHE A 123 14.07 -10.30 0.66
CA PHE A 123 12.85 -9.73 0.08
C PHE A 123 13.09 -9.42 -1.39
N VAL A 124 12.08 -9.71 -2.21
CA VAL A 124 12.05 -9.38 -3.63
C VAL A 124 10.98 -8.32 -3.84
N ASP A 125 11.32 -7.27 -4.59
CA ASP A 125 10.35 -6.26 -5.02
C ASP A 125 9.26 -6.94 -5.87
N PHE A 126 8.01 -6.82 -5.44
CA PHE A 126 6.87 -7.40 -6.15
C PHE A 126 6.25 -6.38 -7.11
N ASN A 127 5.80 -5.24 -6.58
CA ASN A 127 5.26 -4.14 -7.38
C ASN A 127 5.09 -2.86 -6.53
N GLU A 128 4.86 -1.74 -7.20
CA GLU A 128 4.45 -0.46 -6.61
C GLU A 128 3.01 -0.13 -7.02
N TYR A 129 2.24 0.43 -6.10
CA TYR A 129 0.84 0.80 -6.31
C TYR A 129 0.63 2.25 -5.92
N GLU A 130 -0.15 2.98 -6.71
CA GLU A 130 -0.42 4.40 -6.53
C GLU A 130 -1.89 4.72 -6.80
N GLY A 131 -2.27 5.99 -6.65
CA GLY A 131 -3.60 6.48 -7.03
C GLY A 131 -4.66 6.30 -5.94
N PHE A 132 -4.25 6.15 -4.67
CA PHE A 132 -5.17 6.10 -3.55
C PHE A 132 -5.70 7.50 -3.25
N VAL A 133 -7.02 7.69 -3.42
CA VAL A 133 -7.69 8.97 -3.17
C VAL A 133 -8.90 8.75 -2.28
N THR A 134 -9.02 9.52 -1.19
CA THR A 134 -10.11 9.38 -0.22
C THR A 134 -10.62 10.74 0.25
N GLU A 135 -11.79 10.75 0.88
CA GLU A 135 -12.25 11.92 1.63
C GLU A 135 -11.34 12.14 2.85
N LYS A 136 -10.95 13.39 3.06
CA LYS A 136 -10.10 13.75 4.20
C LYS A 136 -10.84 13.53 5.52
N GLY A 137 -10.16 12.98 6.52
CA GLY A 137 -10.72 12.70 7.83
C GLY A 137 -11.71 11.53 7.85
N LYS A 138 -11.76 10.73 6.77
CA LYS A 138 -12.56 9.51 6.66
C LYS A 138 -11.67 8.31 6.38
N GLY A 139 -11.88 7.24 7.13
CA GLY A 139 -11.24 5.97 6.87
C GLY A 139 -11.79 5.30 5.62
N ALA A 140 -10.89 4.70 4.84
CA ALA A 140 -11.25 3.93 3.65
C ALA A 140 -10.25 2.79 3.41
N TRP A 141 -10.70 1.79 2.66
CA TRP A 141 -9.86 0.68 2.23
C TRP A 141 -9.12 1.00 0.93
N ALA A 142 -7.80 0.98 0.97
CA ALA A 142 -6.97 0.76 -0.21
C ALA A 142 -6.93 -0.76 -0.49
N GLU A 143 -7.43 -1.19 -1.64
CA GLU A 143 -7.40 -2.59 -2.08
C GLU A 143 -6.32 -2.79 -3.15
N ILE A 144 -5.41 -3.73 -2.92
CA ILE A 144 -4.23 -3.99 -3.75
C ILE A 144 -4.30 -5.43 -4.26
N ASP A 145 -4.47 -5.62 -5.58
CA ASP A 145 -4.50 -6.95 -6.20
C ASP A 145 -3.09 -7.44 -6.53
N LEU A 146 -2.65 -8.48 -5.81
CA LEU A 146 -1.37 -9.15 -6.00
C LEU A 146 -1.44 -10.29 -7.02
N ARG A 147 -2.57 -10.50 -7.69
CA ARG A 147 -2.77 -11.49 -8.79
C ARG A 147 -2.46 -12.96 -8.46
N ALA A 148 -2.18 -13.30 -7.18
CA ALA A 148 -1.74 -14.59 -6.63
C ALA A 148 -0.23 -14.75 -6.38
N VAL A 149 0.29 -14.10 -5.34
CA VAL A 149 1.68 -14.28 -4.89
C VAL A 149 1.78 -15.33 -3.77
N ASN A 150 2.74 -16.24 -3.88
CA ASN A 150 3.04 -17.24 -2.85
C ASN A 150 4.20 -16.78 -1.97
N ALA A 151 3.91 -16.35 -0.75
CA ALA A 151 4.91 -15.88 0.21
C ALA A 151 4.39 -16.02 1.65
N ARG A 152 5.32 -15.97 2.61
CA ARG A 152 5.01 -15.92 4.05
C ARG A 152 5.11 -14.50 4.60
N TYR A 153 6.10 -13.75 4.13
CA TYR A 153 6.41 -12.41 4.61
C TYR A 153 6.10 -11.38 3.54
N PHE A 154 5.56 -10.25 3.97
CA PHE A 154 5.22 -9.12 3.12
C PHE A 154 5.76 -7.84 3.74
N ARG A 155 6.41 -7.00 2.94
CA ARG A 155 6.79 -5.64 3.32
C ARG A 155 5.95 -4.66 2.55
N LEU A 156 5.35 -3.73 3.29
CA LEU A 156 4.63 -2.59 2.75
C LEU A 156 5.44 -1.34 3.08
N SER A 157 5.94 -0.68 2.04
CA SER A 157 6.79 0.52 2.15
C SER A 157 6.03 1.68 1.51
N PRO A 158 5.23 2.44 2.27
CA PRO A 158 4.42 3.51 1.71
C PRO A 158 5.23 4.79 1.50
N LYS A 159 4.73 5.67 0.63
CA LYS A 159 5.15 7.06 0.51
C LYS A 159 3.96 7.98 0.79
N PHE A 160 4.14 8.96 1.67
CA PHE A 160 3.12 9.99 1.88
C PHE A 160 3.34 11.19 0.95
N GLN A 161 2.28 11.94 0.70
CA GLN A 161 2.37 13.33 0.27
C GLN A 161 1.47 14.19 1.17
N GLY A 162 2.05 15.12 1.92
CA GLY A 162 1.31 15.86 2.95
C GLY A 162 1.75 15.49 4.36
N TRP A 163 0.81 15.28 5.27
CA TRP A 163 0.99 15.10 6.72
C TRP A 163 1.76 13.81 7.08
N GLY A 164 1.44 12.67 6.47
CA GLY A 164 2.03 11.38 6.80
C GLY A 164 1.08 10.21 6.56
N HIS A 165 1.20 9.17 7.39
CA HIS A 165 0.39 7.95 7.31
C HIS A 165 -0.51 7.82 8.54
N LEU A 166 -1.79 7.52 8.33
CA LEU A 166 -2.72 7.04 9.36
C LEU A 166 -3.29 5.71 8.90
N TRP A 167 -2.86 4.61 9.53
CA TRP A 167 -3.31 3.26 9.21
C TRP A 167 -4.10 2.69 10.39
N GLY A 168 -5.20 2.01 10.08
CA GLY A 168 -6.09 1.41 11.06
C GLY A 168 -5.99 -0.10 11.10
N GLU A 169 -5.97 -0.76 9.93
CA GLU A 169 -5.98 -2.22 9.81
C GLU A 169 -5.30 -2.62 8.50
N VAL A 170 -4.66 -3.79 8.47
CA VAL A 170 -4.12 -4.40 7.25
C VAL A 170 -4.61 -5.84 7.16
N GLU A 171 -5.18 -6.19 6.00
CA GLU A 171 -5.70 -7.53 5.75
C GLU A 171 -4.96 -8.20 4.59
N PHE A 172 -4.68 -9.49 4.74
CA PHE A 172 -4.18 -10.35 3.66
C PHE A 172 -5.26 -11.37 3.29
N TRP A 173 -5.64 -11.40 2.03
CA TRP A 173 -6.69 -12.29 1.53
C TRP A 173 -6.07 -13.36 0.64
N GLU A 174 -6.11 -14.60 1.13
CA GLU A 174 -5.66 -15.80 0.43
C GLU A 174 -6.69 -16.23 -0.61
N ILE A 175 -6.23 -16.65 -1.78
CA ILE A 175 -7.08 -17.26 -2.79
C ILE A 175 -7.48 -18.65 -2.30
N SER A 176 -8.76 -18.81 -1.96
CA SER A 176 -9.31 -20.10 -1.58
C SER A 176 -9.45 -21.01 -2.81
N LYS A 177 -9.39 -22.31 -2.57
CA LYS A 177 -9.64 -23.33 -3.61
C LYS A 177 -11.10 -23.37 -4.04
#